data_AF-A0A820KGR7-F1
#
_entry.id   AF-A0A820KGR7-F1
#
_cell.length_a   1.000
_cell.length_b   1.000
_cell.length_c   1.000
_cell.angle_alpha   90.00
_cell.angle_beta   90.00
_cell.angle_gamma   90.00
#
_symmetry.space_group_name_H-M   'P 1'
#
loop_
_entity.id
_entity.type
_entity.pdbx_description
1 polymer ?
#
loop_
_entity_poly.entity_id
_entity_poly.type
_entity_poly.pdbx_seq_one_letter_code
_entity_poly.pdbx_strand_id
1 'polypeptide(L)'
;CYFANWAAKRHDNISRLTPEDIDPFFILTIAPYEEDDLKGWTASSKGMYERILQLKEVNPDLRVLLSIGGWTHASRGFNDVSKNANNIKTFAKNSMKFLRDNKFDGLDLDWEYPGAKDQGAEPHSKTGYTKLVKKLSRVFQQEAKETGKEKLLLTCAT
;
A
#
# COMPACT_ATOMS: atom_id res chain seq x y z
N CYS A 1 11.28 -4.46 -5.19
CA CYS A 1 11.43 -3.32 -6.11
C CYS A 1 10.22 -2.40 -5.97
N TYR A 2 10.40 -1.08 -5.94
CA TYR A 2 9.28 -0.13 -5.97
C TYR A 2 9.01 0.32 -7.41
N PHE A 3 7.76 0.25 -7.84
CA PHE A 3 7.29 0.88 -9.07
C PHE A 3 6.38 2.06 -8.73
N ALA A 4 6.82 3.23 -9.19
CA ALA A 4 6.13 4.49 -8.99
C ALA A 4 5.20 4.78 -10.17
N ASN A 5 3.91 4.93 -9.92
CA ASN A 5 2.92 5.12 -11.00
C ASN A 5 3.18 6.37 -11.86
N TRP A 6 3.78 7.42 -11.28
CA TRP A 6 4.11 8.66 -11.99
C TRP A 6 5.24 8.50 -13.00
N ALA A 7 6.02 7.40 -12.95
CA ALA A 7 7.08 7.15 -13.93
C ALA A 7 6.53 6.99 -15.37
N ALA A 8 5.26 6.59 -15.51
CA ALA A 8 4.58 6.53 -16.80
C ALA A 8 4.33 7.91 -17.43
N LYS A 9 4.44 8.99 -16.65
CA LYS A 9 4.22 10.38 -17.09
C LYS A 9 5.51 11.11 -17.49
N ARG A 10 6.68 10.45 -17.42
CA ARG A 10 7.95 11.08 -17.81
C ARG A 10 7.96 11.41 -19.31
N HIS A 11 8.63 12.51 -19.66
CA HIS A 11 8.47 13.19 -20.94
C HIS A 11 9.15 12.49 -22.12
N ASP A 12 10.29 11.84 -21.91
CA ASP A 12 11.02 11.16 -22.98
C ASP A 12 10.76 9.64 -22.97
N ASN A 13 10.88 9.02 -24.14
CA ASN A 13 10.59 7.59 -24.32
C ASN A 13 11.64 6.67 -23.65
N ILE A 14 12.75 7.22 -23.15
CA ILE A 14 13.85 6.45 -22.55
C ILE A 14 13.67 6.37 -21.02
N SER A 15 13.15 7.43 -20.40
CA SER A 15 12.93 7.53 -18.97
C SER A 15 11.52 7.11 -18.54
N ARG A 16 10.56 7.09 -19.47
CA ARG A 16 9.19 6.60 -19.23
C ARG A 16 9.22 5.12 -18.90
N LEU A 17 8.65 4.77 -17.74
CA LEU A 17 8.47 3.39 -17.31
C LEU A 17 6.98 3.07 -17.14
N THR A 18 6.56 1.99 -17.75
CA THR A 18 5.21 1.43 -17.71
C THR A 18 5.25 0.01 -17.12
N PRO A 19 4.10 -0.58 -16.74
CA PRO A 19 4.05 -1.94 -16.21
C PRO A 19 4.77 -2.99 -17.07
N GLU A 20 4.73 -2.86 -18.40
CA GLU A 20 5.34 -3.79 -19.36
C GLU A 20 6.87 -3.69 -19.39
N ASP A 21 7.45 -2.62 -18.84
CA ASP A 21 8.89 -2.45 -18.71
C ASP A 21 9.43 -3.14 -17.45
N ILE A 22 8.56 -3.72 -16.62
CA ILE A 22 8.94 -4.37 -15.36
C ILE A 22 9.32 -5.83 -15.64
N ASP A 23 10.50 -6.23 -15.14
CA ASP A 23 10.88 -7.63 -15.08
C ASP A 23 10.03 -8.37 -14.02
N PRO A 24 9.23 -9.38 -14.42
CA PRO A 24 8.29 -10.06 -13.53
C PRO A 24 8.95 -10.99 -12.51
N PHE A 25 10.28 -11.16 -12.50
CA PHE A 25 11.00 -12.05 -11.58
C PHE A 25 11.40 -11.40 -10.24
N PHE A 26 11.03 -10.14 -10.00
CA PHE A 26 11.27 -9.46 -8.72
C PHE A 26 9.98 -9.24 -7.92
N ILE A 27 10.05 -9.30 -6.58
CA ILE A 27 8.94 -8.84 -5.72
C ILE A 27 8.68 -7.35 -5.98
N LEU A 28 7.43 -7.00 -6.28
CA LEU A 28 7.05 -5.67 -6.73
C LEU A 28 6.13 -4.99 -5.71
N THR A 29 6.53 -3.81 -5.26
CA THR A 29 5.68 -2.91 -4.48
C THR A 29 5.26 -1.75 -5.40
N ILE A 30 3.96 -1.54 -5.55
CA ILE A 30 3.42 -0.42 -6.31
C ILE A 30 3.17 0.74 -5.36
N ALA A 31 3.79 1.88 -5.59
CA ALA A 31 3.48 3.13 -4.91
C ALA A 31 2.57 3.97 -5.81
N PRO A 32 1.24 3.95 -5.61
CA PRO A 32 0.36 4.93 -6.21
C PRO A 32 0.66 6.30 -5.63
N TYR A 33 0.76 7.30 -6.49
CA TYR A 33 0.59 8.69 -6.12
C TYR A 33 -0.84 9.11 -6.45
N GLU A 34 -1.70 9.21 -5.44
CA GLU A 34 -2.92 10.04 -5.48
C GLU A 34 -2.97 10.91 -4.21
N GLU A 35 -3.29 12.21 -4.34
CA GLU A 35 -3.29 13.19 -3.23
C GLU A 35 -4.20 12.81 -2.03
N ASP A 36 -5.06 11.79 -2.16
CA ASP A 36 -6.05 11.39 -1.15
C ASP A 36 -6.23 9.87 -0.99
N ASP A 37 -5.17 9.07 -1.24
CA ASP A 37 -5.17 7.59 -1.19
C ASP A 37 -5.75 6.99 0.11
N LEU A 38 -5.74 7.75 1.20
CA LEU A 38 -6.23 7.32 2.53
C LEU A 38 -7.74 7.49 2.73
N LYS A 39 -8.43 8.28 1.89
CA LYS A 39 -9.88 8.59 2.04
C LYS A 39 -10.77 7.92 1.02
N GLY A 40 -10.24 7.58 -0.14
CA GLY A 40 -10.98 6.88 -1.16
C GLY A 40 -9.97 6.15 -2.02
N TRP A 41 -10.00 4.83 -1.97
CA TRP A 41 -9.27 4.00 -2.91
C TRP A 41 -9.85 4.22 -4.32
N THR A 42 -9.56 5.37 -4.91
CA THR A 42 -10.25 5.86 -6.09
C THR A 42 -9.60 5.32 -7.34
N ALA A 43 -10.46 5.10 -8.33
CA ALA A 43 -10.22 4.29 -9.51
C ALA A 43 -9.20 4.86 -10.51
N SER A 44 -8.42 5.90 -10.18
CA SER A 44 -7.54 6.56 -11.16
C SER A 44 -6.36 5.67 -11.58
N SER A 45 -5.97 4.74 -10.70
CA SER A 45 -4.93 3.74 -10.97
C SER A 45 -5.45 2.38 -11.47
N LYS A 46 -6.77 2.18 -11.67
CA LYS A 46 -7.35 0.86 -12.00
C LYS A 46 -6.69 0.18 -13.21
N GLY A 47 -6.48 0.93 -14.29
CA GLY A 47 -5.83 0.39 -15.49
C GLY A 47 -4.35 0.04 -15.29
N MET A 48 -3.67 0.68 -14.34
CA MET A 48 -2.27 0.37 -14.02
C MET A 48 -2.15 -0.84 -13.11
N TYR A 49 -3.03 -0.97 -12.12
CA TYR A 49 -3.05 -2.15 -11.25
C TYR A 49 -3.32 -3.41 -12.04
N GLU A 50 -4.30 -3.39 -12.94
CA GLU A 50 -4.61 -4.54 -13.80
C GLU A 50 -3.41 -4.96 -14.65
N ARG A 51 -2.71 -4.01 -15.28
CA ARG A 51 -1.51 -4.27 -16.10
C ARG A 51 -0.34 -4.83 -15.28
N ILE A 52 -0.14 -4.35 -14.06
CA ILE A 52 0.90 -4.90 -13.18
C ILE A 52 0.53 -6.31 -12.70
N LEU A 53 -0.74 -6.52 -12.37
CA LEU A 53 -1.21 -7.84 -11.94
C LEU A 53 -1.18 -8.88 -13.07
N GLN A 54 -1.30 -8.45 -14.35
CA GLN A 54 -1.09 -9.31 -15.51
C GLN A 54 0.33 -9.88 -15.60
N LEU A 55 1.34 -9.25 -14.98
CA LEU A 55 2.70 -9.81 -14.90
C LEU A 55 2.73 -11.15 -14.14
N LYS A 56 1.72 -11.42 -13.29
CA LYS A 56 1.57 -12.72 -12.62
C LYS A 56 1.21 -13.85 -13.59
N GLU A 57 0.70 -13.54 -14.79
CA GLU A 57 0.47 -14.54 -15.84
C GLU A 57 1.80 -15.04 -16.42
N VAL A 58 2.83 -14.19 -16.40
CA VAL A 58 4.20 -14.54 -16.81
C VAL A 58 4.94 -15.25 -15.67
N ASN A 59 4.83 -14.74 -14.45
CA ASN A 59 5.42 -15.34 -13.26
C ASN A 59 4.38 -15.50 -12.14
N PRO A 60 3.77 -16.69 -11.97
CA PRO A 60 2.80 -16.95 -10.90
C PRO A 60 3.35 -16.79 -9.48
N ASP A 61 4.67 -16.82 -9.31
CA ASP A 61 5.33 -16.61 -8.01
C ASP A 61 5.51 -15.12 -7.68
N LEU A 62 5.30 -14.22 -8.64
CA LEU A 62 5.37 -12.78 -8.44
C LEU A 62 4.40 -12.34 -7.34
N ARG A 63 4.95 -11.69 -6.31
CA ARG A 63 4.17 -11.03 -5.26
C ARG A 63 4.12 -9.53 -5.52
N VAL A 64 2.91 -8.99 -5.54
CA VAL A 64 2.59 -7.58 -5.79
C VAL A 64 1.94 -6.98 -4.55
N LEU A 65 2.65 -6.04 -3.91
CA LEU A 65 2.17 -5.30 -2.76
C LEU A 65 1.73 -3.90 -3.19
N LEU A 66 0.73 -3.37 -2.49
CA LEU A 66 0.31 -1.98 -2.63
C LEU A 66 0.90 -1.15 -1.49
N SER A 67 1.67 -0.12 -1.83
CA SER A 67 2.19 0.83 -0.85
C SER A 67 1.23 1.97 -0.63
N ILE A 68 1.17 2.48 0.59
CA ILE A 68 0.38 3.66 0.97
C ILE A 68 1.28 4.59 1.76
N GLY A 69 1.34 5.84 1.34
CA GLY A 69 2.17 6.87 1.97
C GLY A 69 3.20 7.42 0.98
N GLY A 70 4.44 7.53 1.43
CA GLY A 70 5.53 8.20 0.74
C GLY A 70 5.62 9.68 1.11
N TRP A 71 6.76 10.30 0.81
CA TRP A 71 7.08 11.70 1.11
C TRP A 71 5.95 12.72 0.81
N THR A 72 5.23 12.53 -0.29
CA THR A 72 4.16 13.46 -0.72
C THR A 72 2.89 13.34 0.11
N HIS A 73 2.70 12.21 0.78
CA HIS A 73 1.53 11.94 1.61
C HIS A 73 1.89 12.33 3.04
N ALA A 74 1.81 13.64 3.31
CA ALA A 74 2.09 14.20 4.62
C ALA A 74 1.37 13.42 5.74
N SER A 75 1.99 13.38 6.93
CA SER A 75 1.54 12.62 8.12
C SER A 75 0.06 12.80 8.51
N ARG A 76 -0.65 13.80 7.98
CA ARG A 76 -2.07 14.09 8.25
C ARG A 76 -2.97 12.86 8.14
N GLY A 77 -2.90 12.14 7.02
CA GLY A 77 -3.80 10.99 6.83
C GLY A 77 -3.46 9.84 7.79
N PHE A 78 -2.17 9.59 8.04
CA PHE A 78 -1.74 8.60 9.01
C PHE A 78 -2.05 8.99 10.47
N ASN A 79 -2.00 10.29 10.80
CA ASN A 79 -2.43 10.80 12.10
C ASN A 79 -3.91 10.46 12.35
N ASP A 80 -4.77 10.71 11.35
CA ASP A 80 -6.21 10.39 11.42
C ASP A 80 -6.45 8.88 11.54
N VAL A 81 -5.80 8.07 10.71
CA VAL A 81 -5.92 6.60 10.76
C VAL A 81 -5.48 6.05 12.12
N SER A 82 -4.38 6.56 12.67
CA SER A 82 -3.77 6.05 13.89
C SER A 82 -4.33 6.65 15.19
N LYS A 83 -5.28 7.61 15.08
CA LYS A 83 -5.82 8.40 16.20
C LYS A 83 -6.51 7.58 17.27
N ASN A 84 -7.31 6.59 16.88
CA ASN A 84 -8.09 5.80 17.82
C ASN A 84 -8.37 4.37 17.29
N ALA A 85 -8.87 3.51 18.18
CA ALA A 85 -9.10 2.10 17.88
C ALA A 85 -10.14 1.88 16.76
N ASN A 86 -11.14 2.75 16.63
CA ASN A 86 -12.16 2.64 15.58
C ASN A 86 -11.56 2.96 14.21
N ASN A 87 -10.80 4.06 14.09
CA ASN A 87 -10.14 4.44 12.84
C ASN A 87 -9.18 3.34 12.37
N ILE A 88 -8.33 2.84 13.27
CA ILE A 88 -7.41 1.73 13.00
C ILE A 88 -8.15 0.47 12.55
N LYS A 89 -9.26 0.13 13.20
CA LYS A 89 -10.08 -1.04 12.85
C LYS A 89 -10.73 -0.88 11.47
N THR A 90 -11.28 0.29 11.18
CA THR A 90 -11.92 0.60 9.90
C THR A 90 -10.89 0.56 8.77
N PHE A 91 -9.74 1.22 8.94
CA PHE A 91 -8.66 1.19 7.97
C PHE A 91 -8.21 -0.24 7.68
N ALA A 92 -7.87 -1.03 8.72
CA ALA A 92 -7.38 -2.39 8.53
C ALA A 92 -8.38 -3.31 7.80
N LYS A 93 -9.68 -3.17 8.07
CA LYS A 93 -10.73 -3.93 7.36
C LYS A 93 -10.86 -3.49 5.90
N ASN A 94 -10.85 -2.18 5.66
CA ASN A 94 -10.97 -1.64 4.31
C ASN A 94 -9.76 -2.00 3.45
N SER A 95 -8.54 -1.92 4.01
CA SER A 95 -7.32 -2.37 3.33
C SER A 95 -7.41 -3.84 2.95
N MET A 96 -7.77 -4.73 3.89
CA MET A 96 -7.94 -6.15 3.57
C MET A 96 -8.92 -6.37 2.42
N LYS A 97 -10.10 -5.74 2.50
CA LYS A 97 -11.13 -5.87 1.46
C LYS A 97 -10.61 -5.37 0.11
N PHE A 98 -10.00 -4.19 0.08
CA PHE A 98 -9.48 -3.60 -1.13
C PHE A 98 -8.40 -4.47 -1.78
N LEU A 99 -7.44 -4.96 -1.00
CA LEU A 99 -6.36 -5.82 -1.49
C LEU A 99 -6.92 -7.11 -2.10
N ARG A 100 -7.92 -7.73 -1.47
CA ARG A 100 -8.57 -8.93 -1.99
C ARG A 100 -9.38 -8.66 -3.27
N ASP A 101 -10.18 -7.60 -3.27
CA ASP A 101 -11.00 -7.22 -4.43
C ASP A 101 -10.13 -6.91 -5.66
N ASN A 102 -8.93 -6.38 -5.45
CA ASN A 102 -7.98 -6.03 -6.50
C ASN A 102 -6.81 -7.01 -6.64
N LYS A 103 -6.89 -8.21 -6.05
CA LYS A 103 -5.90 -9.31 -6.22
C LYS A 103 -4.44 -8.97 -5.84
N PHE A 104 -4.24 -8.04 -4.93
CA PHE A 104 -2.93 -7.77 -4.32
C PHE A 104 -2.54 -8.86 -3.31
N ASP A 105 -1.24 -9.07 -3.16
CA ASP A 105 -0.70 -10.06 -2.21
C ASP A 105 -0.37 -9.45 -0.86
N GLY A 106 -0.40 -8.11 -0.73
CA GLY A 106 -0.12 -7.47 0.55
C GLY A 106 -0.14 -5.96 0.52
N LEU A 107 0.10 -5.39 1.70
CA LEU A 107 0.17 -3.97 1.97
C LEU A 107 1.58 -3.59 2.39
N ASP A 108 2.06 -2.47 1.89
CA ASP A 108 3.25 -1.79 2.35
C ASP A 108 2.84 -0.45 3.00
N LEU A 109 3.27 -0.21 4.24
CA LEU A 109 3.02 1.04 4.94
C LEU A 109 4.24 1.95 4.83
N ASP A 110 4.12 3.02 4.06
CA ASP A 110 5.19 3.99 3.80
C ASP A 110 4.94 5.31 4.54
N TRP A 111 4.84 5.27 5.88
CA TRP A 111 4.61 6.50 6.66
C TRP A 111 5.95 7.17 6.94
N GLU A 112 6.16 8.33 6.32
CA GLU A 112 7.31 9.20 6.56
C GLU A 112 6.94 10.43 7.42
N TYR A 113 7.18 10.48 8.74
CA TYR A 113 7.51 9.37 9.64
C TYR A 113 6.66 9.43 10.93
N PRO A 114 6.27 8.29 11.53
CA PRO A 114 5.56 8.27 12.80
C PRO A 114 6.43 8.85 13.92
N GLY A 115 5.99 9.97 14.50
CA GLY A 115 6.67 10.69 15.58
C GLY A 115 7.55 11.85 15.13
N ALA A 116 7.76 12.03 13.82
CA ALA A 116 8.48 13.17 13.27
C ALA A 116 7.60 14.43 13.27
N LYS A 117 7.74 15.25 14.32
CA LYS A 117 6.94 16.47 14.50
C LYS A 117 7.18 17.50 13.40
N ASP A 118 8.42 17.57 12.90
CA ASP A 118 8.85 18.38 11.77
C ASP A 118 8.19 17.96 10.44
N GLN A 119 7.67 16.73 10.38
CA GLN A 119 6.91 16.20 9.24
C GLN A 119 5.40 16.08 9.54
N GLY A 120 4.93 16.79 10.57
CA GLY A 120 3.51 16.91 10.91
C GLY A 120 2.93 15.73 11.68
N ALA A 121 3.74 14.81 12.22
CA ALA A 121 3.23 13.71 13.03
C ALA A 121 2.69 14.21 14.40
N GLU A 122 1.49 13.75 14.79
CA GLU A 122 0.88 14.10 16.07
C GLU A 122 1.50 13.31 17.24
N PRO A 123 1.38 13.76 18.50
CA PRO A 123 2.00 13.10 19.66
C PRO A 123 1.65 11.61 19.82
N HIS A 124 0.46 11.18 19.37
CA HIS A 124 0.04 9.78 19.46
C HIS A 124 0.63 8.90 18.36
N SER A 125 1.16 9.47 17.27
CA SER A 125 1.56 8.79 16.03
C SER A 125 2.41 7.54 16.25
N LYS A 126 3.46 7.61 17.08
CA LYS A 126 4.34 6.46 17.38
C LYS A 126 3.58 5.27 17.97
N THR A 127 2.73 5.53 18.96
CA THR A 127 1.92 4.47 19.60
C THR A 127 0.77 4.02 18.69
N GLY A 128 0.19 4.95 17.92
CA GLY A 128 -0.86 4.71 16.95
C GLY A 128 -0.39 3.80 15.82
N TYR A 129 0.81 4.04 15.28
CA TYR A 129 1.43 3.21 14.25
C TYR A 129 1.65 1.78 14.73
N THR A 130 2.17 1.59 15.95
CA THR A 130 2.33 0.25 16.54
C THR A 130 0.99 -0.48 16.65
N LYS A 131 -0.07 0.22 17.06
CA LYS A 131 -1.43 -0.34 17.15
C LYS A 131 -1.98 -0.67 15.76
N LEU A 132 -1.70 0.16 14.76
CA LEU A 132 -2.10 -0.02 13.37
C LEU A 132 -1.47 -1.28 12.77
N VAL A 133 -0.15 -1.42 12.82
CA VAL A 133 0.59 -2.60 12.32
C VAL A 133 0.09 -3.88 12.99
N LYS A 134 -0.09 -3.87 14.32
CA LYS A 134 -0.65 -5.01 15.06
C LYS A 134 -2.07 -5.35 14.60
N LYS A 135 -2.91 -4.34 14.30
CA LYS A 135 -4.28 -4.58 13.85
C LYS A 135 -4.31 -5.16 12.44
N LEU A 136 -3.54 -4.61 11.50
CA LEU A 136 -3.42 -5.12 10.13
C LEU A 136 -2.96 -6.58 10.13
N SER A 137 -1.86 -6.88 10.84
CA SER A 137 -1.33 -8.24 10.98
C SER A 137 -2.39 -9.24 11.46
N ARG A 138 -3.16 -8.87 12.49
CA ARG A 138 -4.26 -9.71 13.01
C ARG A 138 -5.40 -9.88 12.03
N VAL A 139 -5.80 -8.82 11.33
CA VAL A 139 -6.87 -8.89 10.32
C VAL A 139 -6.47 -9.81 9.18
N PHE A 140 -5.24 -9.68 8.66
CA PHE A 140 -4.73 -10.53 7.58
C PHE A 140 -4.59 -11.99 8.03
N GLN A 141 -4.08 -12.24 9.25
CA GLN A 141 -4.00 -13.59 9.79
C GLN A 141 -5.39 -14.23 9.98
N GLN A 142 -6.36 -13.47 10.48
CA GLN A 142 -7.71 -13.96 10.71
C GLN A 142 -8.41 -14.29 9.39
N GLU A 143 -8.33 -13.39 8.40
CA GLU A 143 -8.91 -13.63 7.08
C GLU A 143 -8.32 -14.87 6.41
N ALA A 144 -7.00 -15.06 6.46
CA ALA A 144 -6.35 -16.24 5.90
C ALA A 144 -6.85 -17.55 6.54
N LYS A 145 -7.08 -17.55 7.86
CA LYS A 145 -7.65 -18.70 8.57
C LYS A 145 -9.10 -18.97 8.19
N GLU A 146 -9.89 -17.92 8.00
CA GLU A 146 -11.32 -18.03 7.69
C GLU A 146 -11.57 -18.46 6.23
N THR A 147 -10.74 -17.98 5.29
CA THR A 147 -10.94 -18.22 3.85
C THR A 147 -10.09 -19.35 3.29
N GLY A 148 -9.04 -19.77 4.01
CA GLY A 148 -8.04 -20.72 3.52
C GLY A 148 -7.10 -20.15 2.46
N LYS A 149 -7.20 -18.84 2.14
CA LYS A 149 -6.30 -18.17 1.20
C LYS A 149 -4.93 -17.92 1.82
N GLU A 150 -3.91 -17.77 0.97
CA GLU A 150 -2.59 -17.31 1.41
C GLU A 150 -2.72 -15.96 2.13
N LYS A 151 -2.05 -15.83 3.28
CA LYS A 151 -2.11 -14.64 4.12
C LYS A 151 -1.51 -13.44 3.39
N LEU A 152 -2.24 -12.33 3.35
CA LEU A 152 -1.71 -11.06 2.85
C LEU A 152 -0.42 -10.69 3.57
N LEU A 153 0.58 -10.26 2.78
CA LEU A 153 1.85 -9.74 3.26
C LEU A 153 1.65 -8.35 3.87
N LEU A 154 2.47 -8.02 4.87
CA LEU A 154 2.52 -6.70 5.49
C LEU A 154 3.97 -6.30 5.62
N THR A 155 4.36 -5.23 4.93
CA THR A 155 5.69 -4.62 4.97
C THR A 155 5.59 -3.16 5.38
N CYS A 156 6.72 -2.54 5.71
CA CYS A 156 6.79 -1.14 6.10
C CYS A 156 8.05 -0.49 5.52
N ALA A 157 7.90 0.77 5.08
CA ALA A 157 8.96 1.74 4.88
C ALA A 157 8.65 2.94 5.82
N THR A 158 9.60 3.28 6.70
CA THR A 158 9.42 4.26 7.79
C THR A 158 10.77 4.51 8.45
#